data_AF-A0A955VS74-F1
#
_entry.id   AF-A0A955VS74-F1
#
_cell.length_a   1.000
_cell.length_b   1.000
_cell.length_c   1.000
_cell.angle_alpha   90.00
_cell.angle_beta   90.00
_cell.angle_gamma   90.00
#
_symmetry.space_group_name_H-M   'P 1'
#
loop_
_entity.id
_entity.type
_entity.pdbx_description
1 polymer ?
#
loop_
_entity_poly.entity_id
_entity_poly.type
_entity_poly.pdbx_seq_one_letter_code
_entity_poly.pdbx_strand_id
1 'polypeptide(L)'
;MGGPLMEQRDPMSYLGRERRRHRLFVTQNTEYHLRDRLCVGVRDLWSGRWRPEHPAVGRRLFGAVRSGDAGLEPLASPEVDSLLWFENGDN
;
A
#
# COMPACT_ATOMS: atom_id res chain seq x y z
N MET A 1 27.66 27.09 -38.70
CA MET A 1 27.90 25.89 -37.88
C MET A 1 28.33 26.35 -36.50
N GLY A 2 27.38 26.61 -35.60
CA GLY A 2 27.62 27.02 -34.21
C GLY A 2 26.74 26.18 -33.29
N GLY A 3 27.30 25.62 -32.22
CA GLY A 3 26.57 24.84 -31.21
C GLY A 3 25.62 25.72 -30.37
N PRO A 4 24.93 25.17 -29.34
CA PRO A 4 25.61 24.42 -28.28
C PRO A 4 24.88 23.20 -27.68
N LEU A 5 25.68 22.36 -27.02
CA LEU A 5 25.43 21.70 -25.72
C LEU A 5 23.99 21.25 -25.46
N MET A 6 23.67 20.01 -25.84
CA MET A 6 22.51 19.32 -25.26
C MET A 6 22.94 18.82 -23.87
N GLU A 7 22.65 19.68 -22.89
CA GLU A 7 22.71 19.46 -21.45
C GLU A 7 22.39 18.00 -21.10
N GLN A 8 23.34 17.39 -20.40
CA GLN A 8 23.23 16.05 -19.84
C GLN A 8 21.98 15.99 -18.96
N ARG A 9 20.92 15.35 -19.44
CA ARG A 9 19.84 14.89 -18.56
C ARG A 9 20.32 13.57 -17.99
N ASP A 10 21.13 13.67 -16.95
CA ASP A 10 21.24 12.59 -15.97
C ASP A 10 19.82 12.11 -15.69
N PRO A 11 19.47 10.83 -15.95
CA PRO A 11 18.32 10.25 -15.32
C PRO A 11 18.69 10.20 -13.85
N MET A 12 18.38 11.30 -13.15
CA MET A 12 18.42 11.45 -11.71
C MET A 12 17.63 10.26 -11.19
N SER A 13 18.37 9.21 -10.94
CA SER A 13 17.91 7.96 -10.41
C SER A 13 17.27 8.38 -9.10
N TYR A 14 15.94 8.41 -9.11
CA TYR A 14 15.17 8.61 -7.89
C TYR A 14 15.50 7.40 -7.01
N LEU A 15 16.60 7.53 -6.27
CA LEU A 15 17.01 6.70 -5.16
C LEU A 15 16.01 6.96 -4.03
N GLY A 16 14.77 6.53 -4.26
CA GLY A 16 13.69 6.52 -3.28
C GLY A 16 13.98 5.48 -2.20
N ARG A 17 15.08 5.66 -1.47
CA ARG A 17 15.42 4.88 -0.26
C ARG A 17 14.28 4.93 0.76
N GLU A 18 13.48 6.00 0.72
CA GLU A 18 12.30 6.23 1.57
C GLU A 18 11.00 5.56 1.07
N ARG A 19 10.96 5.06 -0.17
CA ARG A 19 9.84 4.25 -0.69
C ARG A 19 9.87 2.81 -0.19
N ARG A 20 11.02 2.31 0.28
CA ARG A 20 11.18 0.91 0.72
C ARG A 20 10.37 0.53 1.97
N ARG A 21 9.84 1.51 2.70
CA ARG A 21 8.96 1.29 3.86
C ARG A 21 7.48 1.41 3.52
N HIS A 22 7.16 2.00 2.36
CA HIS A 22 5.79 2.18 1.92
C HIS A 22 5.35 0.94 1.14
N ARG A 23 4.50 0.10 1.74
CA ARG A 23 3.88 -1.05 1.08
C ARG A 23 2.46 -0.67 0.69
N LEU A 24 2.13 -0.93 -0.56
CA LEU A 24 0.79 -0.78 -1.10
C LEU A 24 0.14 -2.16 -1.11
N PHE A 25 -1.07 -2.28 -0.58
CA PHE A 25 -1.88 -3.48 -0.73
C PHE A 25 -3.19 -3.11 -1.40
N VAL A 26 -3.49 -3.79 -2.49
CA VAL A 26 -4.72 -3.56 -3.24
C VAL A 26 -5.63 -4.75 -3.00
N THR A 27 -6.80 -4.49 -2.43
CA THR A 27 -7.92 -5.43 -2.41
C THR A 27 -8.85 -5.12 -3.58
N GLN A 28 -9.95 -5.86 -3.71
CA GLN A 28 -10.90 -5.71 -4.81
C GLN A 28 -11.28 -4.26 -5.16
N ASN A 29 -11.58 -3.46 -4.13
CA ASN A 29 -12.12 -2.11 -4.30
C ASN A 29 -11.32 -1.06 -3.55
N THR A 30 -10.21 -1.43 -2.90
CA THR A 30 -9.56 -0.58 -1.92
C THR A 30 -8.05 -0.74 -1.95
N GLU A 31 -7.37 0.38 -2.04
CA GLU A 31 -5.93 0.52 -1.99
C GLU A 31 -5.52 0.99 -0.59
N TYR A 32 -4.75 0.15 0.10
CA TYR A 32 -4.21 0.41 1.43
C TYR A 32 -2.76 0.83 1.30
N HIS A 33 -2.45 1.99 1.86
CA HIS A 33 -1.10 2.51 1.95
C HIS A 33 -0.56 2.27 3.35
N LEU A 34 0.51 1.48 3.44
CA LEU A 34 1.16 1.17 4.71
C LEU A 34 2.58 1.71 4.73
N ARG A 35 3.00 2.25 5.86
CA ARG A 35 4.38 2.61 6.15
C ARG A 35 4.86 1.80 7.35
N ASP A 36 5.83 0.91 7.15
CA ASP A 36 6.39 0.08 8.24
C ASP A 36 5.32 -0.76 8.99
N ARG A 37 4.33 -1.26 8.24
CA ARG A 37 3.09 -1.95 8.71
C ARG A 37 1.99 -1.04 9.27
N LEU A 38 2.21 0.24 9.49
CA LEU A 38 1.15 1.16 9.89
C LEU A 38 0.36 1.61 8.65
N CYS A 39 -0.96 1.40 8.62
CA CYS A 39 -1.78 1.96 7.56
C CYS A 39 -1.87 3.48 7.73
N VAL A 40 -1.34 4.20 6.75
CA VAL A 40 -1.30 5.67 6.71
C VAL A 40 -2.42 6.25 5.86
N GLY A 41 -3.09 5.41 5.06
CA GLY A 41 -4.20 5.86 4.24
C GLY A 41 -4.88 4.70 3.52
N VAL A 42 -6.16 4.89 3.27
CA VAL A 42 -7.01 3.96 2.52
C VAL A 42 -7.67 4.74 1.40
N ARG A 43 -7.58 4.23 0.18
CA ARG A 43 -8.16 4.83 -1.02
C ARG A 43 -9.13 3.86 -1.65
N ASP A 44 -10.34 4.32 -1.89
CA ASP A 44 -11.35 3.58 -2.62
C ASP A 44 -11.04 3.62 -4.11
N LEU A 45 -10.84 2.47 -4.75
CA LEU A 45 -10.51 2.39 -6.17
C LEU A 45 -11.73 2.65 -7.07
N TRP A 46 -12.93 2.42 -6.56
CA TRP A 46 -14.17 2.60 -7.32
C TRP A 46 -14.51 4.09 -7.53
N SER A 47 -14.36 4.89 -6.47
CA SER A 47 -14.58 6.34 -6.46
C SER A 47 -13.30 7.16 -6.60
N GLY A 48 -12.14 6.54 -6.45
CA GLY A 48 -10.83 7.19 -6.44
C GLY A 48 -10.55 8.04 -5.19
N ARG A 49 -11.44 8.04 -4.19
CA ARG A 49 -11.37 8.92 -3.01
C ARG A 49 -10.63 8.28 -1.84
N TRP A 50 -9.91 9.10 -1.08
CA TRP A 50 -9.34 8.68 0.19
C TRP A 50 -10.43 8.57 1.26
N ARG A 51 -10.38 7.50 2.05
CA ARG A 51 -11.29 7.24 3.17
C ARG A 51 -10.52 7.37 4.49
N PRO A 52 -10.35 8.60 5.02
CA PRO A 52 -9.65 8.83 6.29
C PRO A 52 -10.38 8.22 7.49
N GLU A 53 -11.71 8.06 7.40
CA GLU A 53 -12.56 7.44 8.43
C GLU A 53 -12.50 5.91 8.40
N HIS A 54 -11.72 5.31 7.49
CA HIS A 54 -11.62 3.86 7.41
C HIS A 54 -10.94 3.31 8.67
N PRO A 55 -11.50 2.28 9.34
CA PRO A 55 -11.01 1.78 10.63
C PRO A 55 -9.58 1.24 10.58
N ALA A 56 -9.08 0.92 9.38
CA ALA A 56 -7.69 0.52 9.18
C ALA A 56 -6.69 1.68 9.28
N VAL A 57 -7.09 2.93 9.01
CA VAL A 57 -6.18 4.10 9.07
C VAL A 57 -5.68 4.28 10.50
N GLY A 58 -4.35 4.35 10.67
CA GLY A 58 -3.71 4.41 11.98
C GLY A 58 -3.55 3.05 12.67
N ARG A 59 -3.96 1.94 12.05
CA ARG A 59 -3.78 0.58 12.60
C ARG A 59 -2.58 -0.13 11.99
N ARG A 60 -1.98 -1.04 12.75
CA ARG A 60 -0.89 -1.88 12.26
C ARG A 60 -1.47 -3.11 11.57
N LEU A 61 -0.93 -3.44 10.41
CA LEU A 61 -1.24 -4.69 9.71
C LEU A 61 -0.60 -5.85 10.46
N PHE A 62 -1.44 -6.78 10.89
CA PHE A 62 -1.03 -8.03 11.52
C PHE A 62 -0.68 -9.06 10.45
N GLY A 63 -1.49 -9.16 9.41
CA GLY A 63 -1.26 -10.07 8.29
C GLY A 63 -2.34 -9.97 7.21
N ALA A 64 -2.27 -10.87 6.24
CA ALA A 64 -3.32 -11.05 5.25
C ALA A 64 -3.93 -12.43 5.41
N VAL A 65 -5.22 -12.53 5.12
CA VAL A 65 -5.96 -13.79 5.12
C VAL A 65 -6.75 -13.89 3.82
N ARG A 66 -7.03 -15.10 3.37
CA ARG A 66 -8.04 -15.36 2.34
C ARG A 66 -9.20 -16.11 2.94
N SER A 67 -10.39 -15.87 2.41
CA SER A 67 -11.55 -16.74 2.64
C SER A 67 -11.41 -17.98 1.75
N GLY A 68 -11.19 -19.14 2.37
CA GLY A 68 -11.22 -20.46 1.73
C GLY A 68 -12.35 -21.32 2.29
N ASP A 69 -12.50 -22.55 1.79
CA ASP A 69 -13.55 -23.49 2.20
C ASP A 69 -13.54 -23.81 3.71
N ALA A 70 -12.37 -23.76 4.36
CA ALA A 70 -12.20 -24.02 5.78
C ALA A 70 -12.33 -22.77 6.68
N GLY A 71 -12.60 -21.59 6.11
CA GLY A 71 -12.67 -20.32 6.83
C GLY A 71 -11.59 -19.32 6.41
N LEU A 72 -11.01 -18.59 7.36
CA LEU A 72 -9.97 -17.60 7.10
C LEU A 72 -8.59 -18.24 7.17
N GLU A 73 -7.91 -18.34 6.04
CA GLU A 73 -6.56 -18.90 5.94
C GLU A 73 -5.50 -17.79 5.88
N PRO A 74 -4.44 -17.84 6.70
CA PRO A 74 -3.39 -16.84 6.66
C PRO A 74 -2.55 -16.95 5.37
N LEU A 75 -2.27 -15.80 4.78
CA LEU A 75 -1.43 -15.67 3.60
C LEU A 75 -0.04 -15.16 3.99
N ALA A 76 0.99 -15.84 3.47
CA ALA A 76 2.39 -15.45 3.67
C ALA A 76 2.71 -14.09 3.03
N SER A 77 2.02 -13.77 1.93
CA SER A 77 2.05 -12.45 1.29
C SER A 77 0.63 -12.02 0.92
N PRO A 78 0.22 -10.78 1.20
CA PRO A 78 -1.03 -10.24 0.68
C PRO A 78 -0.99 -10.22 -0.85
N GLU A 79 -1.89 -10.98 -1.47
CA GLU A 79 -2.16 -10.92 -2.90
C GLU A 79 -3.33 -9.96 -3.17
N VAL A 80 -3.52 -9.61 -4.44
CA VAL A 80 -4.73 -8.88 -4.86
C VAL A 80 -5.96 -9.70 -4.45
N ASP A 81 -7.00 -9.03 -3.94
CA ASP A 81 -8.21 -9.64 -3.33
C ASP A 81 -8.05 -10.34 -1.98
N SER A 82 -6.87 -10.29 -1.36
CA SER A 82 -6.71 -10.79 0.01
C SER A 82 -7.37 -9.86 1.04
N LEU A 83 -7.96 -10.44 2.08
CA LEU A 83 -8.45 -9.68 3.23
C LEU A 83 -7.28 -9.29 4.13
N LEU A 84 -7.14 -8.00 4.43
CA LEU A 84 -6.09 -7.52 5.32
C LEU A 84 -6.60 -7.51 6.76
N TRP A 85 -5.86 -8.18 7.65
CA TRP A 85 -6.14 -8.16 9.07
C TRP A 85 -5.29 -7.10 9.76
N PHE A 86 -5.97 -6.06 10.22
CA PHE A 86 -5.39 -5.01 11.04
C PHE A 86 -5.65 -5.31 12.52
N GLU A 87 -4.70 -4.90 13.36
CA GLU A 87 -4.84 -4.97 14.81
C GLU A 87 -6.10 -4.19 15.20
N ASN A 88 -7.10 -4.93 15.69
CA ASN A 88 -8.30 -4.33 16.24
C ASN A 88 -7.87 -3.77 17.59
N GLY A 89 -7.72 -2.46 17.68
CA GLY A 89 -7.26 -1.85 18.92
C GLY A 89 -8.27 -2.14 20.02
N ASP A 90 -7.92 -3.09 20.90
CA ASP A 90 -8.52 -3.22 22.22
C ASP A 90 -8.30 -1.88 22.91
N ASN A 91 -9.39 -1.17 23.21
CA ASN A 91 -9.42 0.02 24.04
C ASN A 91 -9.98 -0.39 25.39
#